data_AF-A0A7S2QC92-F1
#
_entry.id   AF-A0A7S2QC92-F1
#
_cell.length_a   1.000
_cell.length_b   1.000
_cell.length_c   1.000
_cell.angle_alpha   90.00
_cell.angle_beta   90.00
_cell.angle_gamma   90.00
#
_symmetry.space_group_name_H-M   'P 1'
#
loop_
_entity.id
_entity.type
_entity.pdbx_description
1 polymer ?
#
loop_
_entity_poly.entity_id
_entity_poly.type
_entity_poly.pdbx_seq_one_letter_code
_entity_poly.pdbx_strand_id
1 'polypeptide(L)'
;FLSGRCRRSPGRNRRPCEMIVNIFEEWYGMYNASPDSVQQNRAGRGGTQMVVLQTITTGPFFRNDESKERFFRICCEHAVQRAYADAAQQTGSGTEDDQRSGELAADASPDSQSDVASAAPAMHFAAIDAFTRLVVVLMKFADKVATLTRALAAIAQELTRDAERQGVTFNQRPYFRIILNLLMDVSAPDPNFEQANFQLLSAFCNTFHSTNPMRVPNFAFGWLELISNRMFMPKLLMVKNQRGWLMFQRLLVQLLYFLEPYLRRVQLNDSTRLLYKGTVRMLLVLLHDFPEFLCDYHFSFCDIMPIPCVQIRNLILSAFPRNMKLPDPFMPNLKVDLLPEIKVAPRILANYTTTLLQLHLKHDVDTYMRTRDKRLLETIKEKLRLPKRETLQLDTKYNVPLLNALLLYVGVHHQHGKNLPGQGVLPQNTPSLEIFMYFAHNFDYEGRYLFLGAIANHLRYPNTHTHYFSCVLLYVFADTTDEVVREQITRVLLERLIVHRPHPWGLLITFIELIKNRRYGFWDHAFVKCAPEVEKLFQSVAYTCLGTTIDRQSNGEIQTRGADLGAGAGDA
;
A
#
# COMPACT_ATOMS: atom_id res chain seq x y z
N PHE A 1 -28.76 8.81 32.90
CA PHE A 1 -29.58 9.72 33.72
C PHE A 1 -29.69 11.07 33.03
N LEU A 2 -30.84 11.33 32.42
CA LEU A 2 -31.63 12.58 32.45
C LEU A 2 -32.55 12.62 31.23
N SER A 3 -33.69 11.95 31.37
CA SER A 3 -34.90 12.20 30.61
C SER A 3 -35.52 13.52 31.07
N GLY A 4 -35.55 14.53 30.22
CA GLY A 4 -36.25 15.80 30.48
C GLY A 4 -37.43 15.98 29.53
N ARG A 5 -38.65 15.69 30.00
CA ARG A 5 -39.91 16.00 29.31
C ARG A 5 -39.98 17.50 29.02
N CYS A 6 -40.05 17.87 27.75
CA CYS A 6 -40.28 19.25 27.33
C CYS A 6 -41.79 19.50 27.19
N ARG A 7 -42.34 20.36 28.05
CA ARG A 7 -43.72 20.87 27.94
C ARG A 7 -43.86 21.71 26.66
N ARG A 8 -44.92 21.44 25.90
CA ARG A 8 -45.33 22.19 24.70
C ARG A 8 -45.70 23.63 25.08
N SER A 9 -45.09 24.60 24.40
CA SER A 9 -45.63 25.95 24.16
C SER A 9 -45.59 26.21 22.65
N PRO A 10 -46.66 26.71 22.02
CA PRO A 10 -46.74 26.86 20.57
C PRO A 10 -46.22 28.25 20.15
N GLY A 11 -45.16 28.26 19.33
CA GLY A 11 -44.74 29.45 18.58
C GLY A 11 -43.38 30.02 18.99
N ARG A 12 -42.49 30.15 17.99
CA ARG A 12 -41.18 30.84 17.98
C ARG A 12 -39.99 30.13 18.65
N ASN A 13 -39.29 29.39 17.79
CA ASN A 13 -37.87 29.00 17.76
C ASN A 13 -37.69 27.48 17.62
N ARG A 14 -37.95 26.95 16.42
CA ARG A 14 -37.43 25.63 16.04
C ARG A 14 -35.90 25.72 16.10
N ARG A 15 -35.25 24.80 16.82
CA ARG A 15 -33.78 24.81 16.95
C ARG A 15 -33.18 24.65 15.54
N PRO A 16 -32.07 25.35 15.17
CA PRO A 16 -31.49 25.26 13.83
C PRO A 16 -31.27 23.82 13.32
N CYS A 17 -30.99 22.87 14.21
CA CYS A 17 -30.86 21.45 13.87
C CYS A 17 -32.18 20.82 13.42
N GLU A 18 -33.31 21.12 14.08
CA GLU A 18 -34.63 20.59 13.69
C GLU A 18 -35.05 21.11 12.32
N MET A 19 -34.69 22.36 11.98
CA MET A 19 -34.96 22.90 10.64
C MET A 19 -34.22 22.11 9.56
N ILE A 20 -32.94 21.79 9.79
CA ILE A 20 -32.11 21.02 8.84
C ILE A 20 -32.67 19.61 8.67
N VAL A 21 -33.05 18.94 9.78
CA VAL A 21 -33.67 17.61 9.73
C VAL A 21 -34.98 17.64 8.95
N ASN A 22 -35.84 18.64 9.16
CA ASN A 22 -37.09 18.78 8.40
C ASN A 22 -36.85 18.97 6.90
N ILE A 23 -35.86 19.81 6.52
CA ILE A 23 -35.46 20.00 5.12
C ILE A 23 -34.99 18.67 4.51
N PHE A 24 -34.19 17.91 5.26
CA PHE A 24 -33.72 16.61 4.81
C PHE A 24 -34.84 15.56 4.69
N GLU A 25 -35.79 15.52 5.62
CA GLU A 25 -36.96 14.63 5.56
C GLU A 25 -37.88 14.96 4.37
N GLU A 26 -38.07 16.25 4.06
CA GLU A 26 -38.77 16.68 2.85
C GLU A 26 -38.06 16.18 1.59
N TRP A 27 -36.73 16.33 1.53
CA TRP A 27 -35.93 15.78 0.44
C TRP A 27 -36.00 14.25 0.35
N TYR A 28 -35.92 13.55 1.48
CA TYR A 28 -36.01 12.10 1.56
C TYR A 28 -37.35 11.56 1.06
N GLY A 29 -38.46 12.20 1.44
CA GLY A 29 -39.80 11.89 0.93
C GLY A 29 -39.90 12.09 -0.59
N MET A 30 -39.33 13.19 -1.10
CA MET A 30 -39.25 13.42 -2.55
C MET A 30 -38.36 12.41 -3.27
N TYR A 31 -37.28 11.94 -2.64
CA TYR A 31 -36.38 10.97 -3.26
C TYR A 31 -37.05 9.60 -3.43
N ASN A 32 -37.84 9.16 -2.44
CA ASN A 32 -38.42 7.81 -2.40
C ASN A 32 -39.85 7.70 -2.93
N ALA A 33 -40.50 8.79 -3.38
CA ALA A 33 -41.87 8.66 -3.87
C ALA A 33 -41.97 7.80 -5.16
N SER A 34 -43.01 6.94 -5.21
CA SER A 34 -43.23 5.89 -6.23
C SER A 34 -43.26 6.42 -7.68
N PRO A 35 -42.79 5.64 -8.69
CA PRO A 35 -42.85 6.00 -10.10
C PRO A 35 -44.23 6.49 -10.61
N ASP A 36 -45.33 5.95 -10.08
CA ASP A 36 -46.69 6.34 -10.44
C ASP A 36 -47.02 7.78 -9.98
N SER A 37 -46.54 8.16 -8.78
CA SER A 37 -46.61 9.53 -8.28
C SER A 37 -45.67 10.48 -9.05
N VAL A 38 -44.59 9.94 -9.64
CA VAL A 38 -43.63 10.70 -10.46
C VAL A 38 -44.23 11.05 -11.82
N GLN A 39 -44.99 10.15 -12.46
CA GLN A 39 -45.63 10.42 -13.76
C GLN A 39 -46.75 11.46 -13.68
N GLN A 40 -47.56 11.46 -12.63
CA GLN A 40 -48.64 12.44 -12.45
C GLN A 40 -48.16 13.87 -12.14
N ASN A 41 -46.91 14.05 -11.68
CA ASN A 41 -46.47 15.34 -11.09
C ASN A 41 -45.08 15.82 -11.55
N ARG A 42 -44.63 15.42 -12.75
CA ARG A 42 -43.29 15.77 -13.29
C ARG A 42 -43.00 17.28 -13.32
N ALA A 43 -43.97 18.11 -13.71
CA ALA A 43 -43.79 19.56 -13.79
C ALA A 43 -43.75 20.23 -12.41
N GLY A 44 -44.57 19.75 -11.45
CA GLY A 44 -44.60 20.27 -10.07
C GLY A 44 -43.35 19.91 -9.28
N ARG A 45 -42.84 18.68 -9.42
CA ARG A 45 -41.69 18.17 -8.66
C ARG A 45 -40.37 18.85 -9.00
N GLY A 46 -40.16 19.21 -10.28
CA GLY A 46 -39.01 20.03 -10.68
C GLY A 46 -39.03 21.39 -9.99
N GLY A 47 -40.21 22.01 -9.87
CA GLY A 47 -40.44 23.20 -9.05
C GLY A 47 -40.16 22.97 -7.57
N THR A 48 -40.66 21.88 -6.97
CA THR A 48 -40.47 21.58 -5.54
C THR A 48 -39.00 21.28 -5.19
N GLN A 49 -38.29 20.52 -6.03
CA GLN A 49 -36.84 20.29 -5.85
C GLN A 49 -36.06 21.59 -5.93
N MET A 50 -36.37 22.45 -6.91
CA MET A 50 -35.78 23.78 -7.03
C MET A 50 -36.05 24.64 -5.79
N VAL A 51 -37.26 24.61 -5.24
CA VAL A 51 -37.62 25.35 -4.02
C VAL A 51 -36.80 24.86 -2.81
N VAL A 52 -36.66 23.55 -2.62
CA VAL A 52 -35.83 23.01 -1.53
C VAL A 52 -34.37 23.40 -1.70
N LEU A 53 -33.81 23.28 -2.91
CA LEU A 53 -32.43 23.66 -3.20
C LEU A 53 -32.19 25.16 -3.03
N GLN A 54 -33.15 25.99 -3.45
CA GLN A 54 -33.10 27.44 -3.26
C GLN A 54 -33.20 27.79 -1.78
N THR A 55 -34.05 27.11 -1.02
CA THR A 55 -34.18 27.28 0.44
C THR A 55 -32.87 26.94 1.15
N ILE A 56 -32.17 25.88 0.71
CA ILE A 56 -30.86 25.50 1.25
C ILE A 56 -29.81 26.56 0.91
N THR A 57 -29.66 26.88 -0.38
CA THR A 57 -28.57 27.71 -0.91
C THR A 57 -28.68 29.20 -0.56
N THR A 58 -29.91 29.73 -0.47
CA THR A 58 -30.17 31.13 -0.07
C THR A 58 -30.44 31.30 1.43
N GLY A 59 -30.71 30.19 2.12
CA GLY A 59 -30.99 30.18 3.55
C GLY A 59 -29.76 30.42 4.43
N PRO A 60 -29.95 30.54 5.76
CA PRO A 60 -28.84 30.74 6.70
C PRO A 60 -27.84 29.58 6.74
N PHE A 61 -28.23 28.40 6.24
CA PHE A 61 -27.44 27.18 6.29
C PHE A 61 -26.28 27.14 5.28
N PHE A 62 -26.30 27.95 4.22
CA PHE A 62 -25.25 27.97 3.19
C PHE A 62 -24.46 29.29 3.11
N ARG A 63 -24.65 30.19 4.10
CA ARG A 63 -24.02 31.53 4.11
C ARG A 63 -22.49 31.51 4.20
N ASN A 64 -21.93 30.60 4.98
CA ASN A 64 -20.48 30.46 5.17
C ASN A 64 -20.09 28.99 5.29
N ASP A 65 -18.78 28.71 5.25
CA ASP A 65 -18.23 27.36 5.27
C ASP A 65 -18.63 26.58 6.53
N GLU A 66 -18.66 27.22 7.69
CA GLU A 66 -19.08 26.61 8.96
C GLU A 66 -20.55 26.16 8.93
N SER A 67 -21.43 27.00 8.38
CA SER A 67 -22.86 26.69 8.28
C SER A 67 -23.10 25.53 7.31
N LYS A 68 -22.38 25.50 6.18
CA LYS A 68 -22.44 24.39 5.20
C LYS A 68 -21.99 23.08 5.82
N GLU A 69 -20.86 23.10 6.52
CA GLU A 69 -20.32 21.92 7.20
C GLU A 69 -21.27 21.42 8.29
N ARG A 70 -21.86 22.32 9.08
CA ARG A 70 -22.90 21.99 10.06
C ARG A 70 -24.15 21.38 9.41
N PHE A 71 -24.60 21.92 8.28
CA PHE A 71 -25.73 21.38 7.52
C PHE A 71 -25.45 19.94 7.09
N PHE A 72 -24.32 19.70 6.41
CA PHE A 72 -23.97 18.35 5.95
C PHE A 72 -23.77 17.37 7.08
N ARG A 73 -23.18 17.79 8.21
CA ARG A 73 -22.98 16.92 9.38
C ARG A 73 -24.31 16.46 9.96
N ILE A 74 -25.27 17.38 10.14
CA ILE A 74 -26.60 17.04 10.70
C ILE A 74 -27.36 16.12 9.75
N CYS A 75 -27.33 16.39 8.43
CA CYS A 75 -27.93 15.49 7.45
C CYS A 75 -27.28 14.10 7.44
N CYS A 76 -25.95 14.03 7.55
CA CYS A 76 -25.21 12.76 7.60
C CYS A 76 -25.57 11.96 8.86
N GLU A 77 -25.51 12.58 10.04
CA GLU A 77 -25.88 11.96 11.32
C GLU A 77 -27.32 11.42 11.26
N HIS A 78 -28.25 12.23 10.76
CA HIS A 78 -29.66 11.84 10.66
C HIS A 78 -29.87 10.70 9.66
N ALA A 79 -29.21 10.73 8.49
CA ALA A 79 -29.29 9.66 7.50
C ALA A 79 -28.74 8.32 8.05
N VAL A 80 -27.66 8.36 8.83
CA VAL A 80 -27.09 7.18 9.47
C VAL A 80 -28.03 6.64 10.55
N GLN A 81 -28.56 7.50 11.43
CA GLN A 81 -29.51 7.09 12.47
C GLN A 81 -30.76 6.45 11.86
N ARG A 82 -31.27 7.04 10.78
CA ARG A 82 -32.43 6.51 10.06
C ARG A 82 -32.15 5.14 9.42
N ALA A 83 -30.96 4.93 8.88
CA ALA A 83 -30.59 3.66 8.28
C ALA A 83 -30.64 2.47 9.28
N TYR A 84 -30.33 2.72 10.55
CA TYR A 84 -30.51 1.74 11.63
C TYR A 84 -31.98 1.61 12.06
N ALA A 85 -32.70 2.72 12.20
CA ALA A 85 -34.08 2.73 12.67
C ALA A 85 -35.06 2.03 11.69
N ASP A 86 -34.96 2.34 10.39
CA ASP A 86 -35.82 1.76 9.36
C ASP A 86 -35.61 0.23 9.25
N ALA A 87 -34.40 -0.26 9.53
CA ALA A 87 -34.10 -1.69 9.53
C ALA A 87 -34.63 -2.43 10.77
N ALA A 88 -34.64 -1.77 11.93
CA ALA A 88 -35.27 -2.31 13.14
C ALA A 88 -36.79 -2.44 12.99
N GLN A 89 -37.42 -1.54 12.22
CA GLN A 89 -38.87 -1.59 11.97
C GLN A 89 -39.27 -2.76 11.05
N GLN A 90 -38.49 -3.04 10.00
CA GLN A 90 -38.77 -4.16 9.07
C GLN A 90 -38.53 -5.53 9.70
N THR A 91 -37.62 -5.64 10.66
CA THR A 91 -37.37 -6.89 11.39
C THR A 91 -38.43 -7.17 12.47
N GLY A 92 -39.07 -6.12 13.02
CA GLY A 92 -40.18 -6.26 13.98
C GLY A 92 -41.55 -6.54 13.35
N SER A 93 -41.74 -6.27 12.06
CA SER A 93 -43.02 -6.49 11.36
C SER A 93 -43.14 -7.86 10.68
N GLY A 94 -42.14 -8.74 10.80
CA GLY A 94 -42.09 -10.04 10.12
C GLY A 94 -42.54 -11.26 10.95
N THR A 95 -42.99 -11.08 12.20
CA THR A 95 -43.27 -12.19 13.12
C THR A 95 -44.76 -12.55 13.31
N GLU A 96 -45.70 -11.95 12.58
CA GLU A 96 -47.13 -12.22 12.78
C GLU A 96 -47.80 -13.13 11.72
N ASP A 97 -47.14 -13.45 10.60
CA ASP A 97 -47.78 -14.23 9.51
C ASP A 97 -47.24 -15.66 9.29
N ASP A 98 -46.23 -16.12 10.04
CA ASP A 98 -45.58 -17.42 9.80
C ASP A 98 -46.07 -18.57 10.72
N GLN A 99 -47.30 -18.49 11.24
CA GLN A 99 -47.93 -19.57 12.02
C GLN A 99 -48.65 -20.65 11.19
N ARG A 100 -48.39 -20.75 9.87
CA ARG A 100 -49.06 -21.74 9.01
C ARG A 100 -48.14 -22.41 8.00
N SER A 101 -46.99 -22.91 8.43
CA SER A 101 -46.33 -24.04 7.72
C SER A 101 -45.12 -24.53 8.53
N GLY A 102 -45.26 -25.68 9.19
CA GLY A 102 -44.12 -26.25 9.92
C GLY A 102 -44.41 -27.49 10.77
N GLU A 103 -45.35 -28.35 10.39
CA GLU A 103 -45.32 -29.75 10.83
C GLU A 103 -44.60 -30.54 9.74
N LEU A 104 -43.40 -31.06 10.06
CA LEU A 104 -42.65 -32.18 9.47
C LEU A 104 -41.14 -31.86 9.41
N ALA A 105 -40.42 -32.16 10.49
CA ALA A 105 -39.06 -32.71 10.47
C ALA A 105 -38.57 -32.89 11.91
N ALA A 106 -38.90 -34.04 12.50
CA ALA A 106 -38.24 -34.55 13.70
C ALA A 106 -37.18 -35.56 13.24
N ASP A 107 -35.93 -35.13 13.09
CA ASP A 107 -34.73 -35.95 13.34
C ASP A 107 -33.44 -35.12 13.10
N ALA A 108 -32.76 -34.72 14.19
CA ALA A 108 -31.31 -34.45 14.20
C ALA A 108 -30.82 -34.22 15.64
N SER A 109 -29.79 -34.98 16.00
CA SER A 109 -29.15 -35.12 17.31
C SER A 109 -28.55 -33.84 17.90
N PRO A 110 -28.30 -33.79 19.22
CA PRO A 110 -27.79 -32.62 19.92
C PRO A 110 -26.26 -32.68 20.02
N ASP A 111 -25.53 -32.03 19.11
CA ASP A 111 -24.12 -31.68 19.35
C ASP A 111 -23.62 -30.64 18.34
N SER A 112 -23.65 -29.36 18.73
CA SER A 112 -22.78 -28.28 18.21
C SER A 112 -23.10 -26.95 18.91
N GLN A 113 -22.68 -26.84 20.17
CA GLN A 113 -22.50 -25.53 20.79
C GLN A 113 -21.19 -24.92 20.27
N SER A 114 -21.29 -23.94 19.38
CA SER A 114 -20.44 -22.73 19.27
C SER A 114 -20.37 -22.24 17.82
N ASP A 115 -21.34 -21.40 17.43
CA ASP A 115 -21.12 -20.32 16.46
C ASP A 115 -22.38 -19.44 16.44
N VAL A 116 -22.58 -18.67 17.51
CA VAL A 116 -23.46 -17.49 17.42
C VAL A 116 -22.64 -16.41 16.72
N ALA A 117 -22.53 -16.51 15.40
CA ALA A 117 -22.12 -15.38 14.58
C ALA A 117 -23.11 -14.25 14.87
N SER A 118 -22.66 -13.21 15.58
CA SER A 118 -23.46 -12.02 15.82
C SER A 118 -23.89 -11.46 14.46
N ALA A 119 -25.14 -11.69 14.07
CA ALA A 119 -25.67 -11.21 12.81
C ALA A 119 -25.46 -9.70 12.74
N ALA A 120 -24.75 -9.24 11.69
CA ALA A 120 -24.47 -7.82 11.53
C ALA A 120 -25.80 -7.04 11.52
N PRO A 121 -25.88 -5.87 12.18
CA PRO A 121 -27.13 -5.15 12.30
C PRO A 121 -27.74 -4.90 10.90
N ALA A 122 -29.02 -5.24 10.76
CA ALA A 122 -29.79 -4.94 9.57
C ALA A 122 -29.75 -3.42 9.29
N MET A 123 -29.71 -3.03 8.02
CA MET A 123 -29.61 -1.63 7.63
C MET A 123 -30.38 -1.35 6.34
N HIS A 124 -31.11 -0.24 6.33
CA HIS A 124 -31.83 0.24 5.16
C HIS A 124 -31.17 1.49 4.59
N PHE A 125 -30.71 1.43 3.35
CA PHE A 125 -29.81 2.45 2.80
C PHE A 125 -30.50 3.63 2.09
N ALA A 126 -31.84 3.66 2.01
CA ALA A 126 -32.54 4.71 1.27
C ALA A 126 -32.22 6.12 1.76
N ALA A 127 -32.08 6.31 3.08
CA ALA A 127 -31.75 7.63 3.65
C ALA A 127 -30.33 8.07 3.28
N ILE A 128 -29.40 7.12 3.28
CA ILE A 128 -28.01 7.33 2.86
C ILE A 128 -27.96 7.71 1.37
N ASP A 129 -28.67 6.96 0.52
CA ASP A 129 -28.70 7.22 -0.92
C ASP A 129 -29.34 8.59 -1.22
N ALA A 130 -30.42 8.95 -0.52
CA ALA A 130 -31.05 10.26 -0.61
C ALA A 130 -30.09 11.40 -0.19
N PHE A 131 -29.33 11.21 0.89
CA PHE A 131 -28.33 12.17 1.34
C PHE A 131 -27.22 12.37 0.31
N THR A 132 -26.66 11.29 -0.25
CA THR A 132 -25.62 11.41 -1.28
C THR A 132 -26.14 12.10 -2.53
N ARG A 133 -27.40 11.83 -2.91
CA ARG A 133 -28.05 12.54 -4.01
C ARG A 133 -28.28 14.02 -3.74
N LEU A 134 -28.66 14.40 -2.51
CA LEU A 134 -28.78 15.80 -2.13
C LEU A 134 -27.44 16.54 -2.32
N VAL A 135 -26.34 15.95 -1.85
CA VAL A 135 -24.99 16.53 -2.00
C VAL A 135 -24.64 16.72 -3.47
N VAL A 136 -24.82 15.69 -4.30
CA VAL A 136 -24.49 15.76 -5.74
C VAL A 136 -25.33 16.80 -6.47
N VAL A 137 -26.62 16.92 -6.13
CA VAL A 137 -27.47 17.97 -6.71
C VAL A 137 -27.00 19.35 -6.25
N LEU A 138 -26.70 19.55 -4.96
CA LEU A 138 -26.16 20.81 -4.46
C LEU A 138 -24.83 21.20 -5.13
N MET A 139 -23.98 20.23 -5.47
CA MET A 139 -22.75 20.48 -6.24
C MET A 139 -23.02 21.06 -7.64
N LYS A 140 -24.17 20.74 -8.25
CA LYS A 140 -24.57 21.29 -9.56
C LYS A 140 -25.17 22.69 -9.47
N PHE A 141 -25.77 23.02 -8.33
CA PHE A 141 -26.41 24.33 -8.09
C PHE A 141 -25.48 25.36 -7.43
N ALA A 142 -24.42 24.92 -6.76
CA ALA A 142 -23.44 25.76 -6.08
C ALA A 142 -22.02 25.50 -6.62
N ASP A 143 -20.99 25.99 -5.91
CA ASP A 143 -19.61 25.66 -6.25
C ASP A 143 -19.35 24.16 -5.99
N LYS A 144 -19.19 23.39 -7.07
CA LYS A 144 -19.01 21.93 -7.03
C LYS A 144 -17.84 21.48 -6.14
N VAL A 145 -16.70 22.17 -6.18
CA VAL A 145 -15.49 21.76 -5.45
C VAL A 145 -15.62 22.09 -3.96
N ALA A 146 -16.03 23.32 -3.64
CA ALA A 146 -16.21 23.76 -2.27
C ALA A 146 -17.33 22.99 -1.58
N THR A 147 -18.45 22.74 -2.28
CA THR A 147 -19.59 21.98 -1.75
C THR A 147 -19.19 20.54 -1.43
N LEU A 148 -18.52 19.84 -2.36
CA LEU A 148 -18.00 18.49 -2.10
C LEU A 148 -17.00 18.47 -0.94
N THR A 149 -16.06 19.42 -0.92
CA THR A 149 -15.02 19.49 0.12
C THR A 149 -15.65 19.66 1.51
N ARG A 150 -16.67 20.52 1.63
CA ARG A 150 -17.37 20.73 2.91
C ARG A 150 -18.24 19.53 3.31
N ALA A 151 -18.90 18.91 2.34
CA ALA A 151 -19.67 17.69 2.60
C ALA A 151 -18.76 16.55 3.09
N LEU A 152 -17.64 16.30 2.40
CA LEU A 152 -16.69 15.26 2.78
C LEU A 152 -16.01 15.54 4.13
N ALA A 153 -15.69 16.80 4.43
CA ALA A 153 -15.16 17.18 5.75
C ALA A 153 -16.17 16.86 6.87
N ALA A 154 -17.45 17.22 6.68
CA ALA A 154 -18.51 16.90 7.62
C ALA A 154 -18.72 15.39 7.79
N ILE A 155 -18.70 14.62 6.69
CA ILE A 155 -18.82 13.16 6.69
C ILE A 155 -17.63 12.52 7.43
N ALA A 156 -16.40 12.98 7.19
CA ALA A 156 -15.20 12.47 7.86
C ALA A 156 -15.21 12.75 9.36
N GLN A 157 -15.65 13.93 9.77
CA GLN A 157 -15.83 14.26 11.19
C GLN A 157 -16.89 13.38 11.84
N GLU A 158 -18.04 13.18 11.18
CA GLU A 158 -19.09 12.32 11.71
C GLU A 158 -18.64 10.86 11.83
N LEU A 159 -17.99 10.33 10.80
CA LEU A 159 -17.38 9.01 10.79
C LEU A 159 -16.43 8.83 11.98
N THR A 160 -15.51 9.79 12.18
CA THR A 160 -14.52 9.73 13.27
C THR A 160 -15.23 9.75 14.63
N ARG A 161 -16.17 10.68 14.80
CA ARG A 161 -16.94 10.86 16.03
C ARG A 161 -17.78 9.64 16.39
N ASP A 162 -18.43 9.02 15.40
CA ASP A 162 -19.24 7.82 15.61
C ASP A 162 -18.37 6.59 15.89
N ALA A 163 -17.23 6.46 15.21
CA ALA A 163 -16.25 5.40 15.51
C ALA A 163 -15.71 5.50 16.96
N GLU A 164 -15.43 6.71 17.43
CA GLU A 164 -15.03 6.95 18.83
C GLU A 164 -16.16 6.66 19.82
N ARG A 165 -17.40 7.08 19.50
CA ARG A 165 -18.57 6.88 20.38
C ARG A 165 -18.98 5.42 20.51
N GLN A 166 -18.99 4.67 19.40
CA GLN A 166 -19.44 3.28 19.37
C GLN A 166 -18.33 2.31 19.74
N GLY A 167 -17.06 2.67 19.51
CA GLY A 167 -15.93 1.77 19.77
C GLY A 167 -16.10 0.45 19.02
N VAL A 168 -16.16 -0.66 19.75
CA VAL A 168 -16.25 -2.02 19.17
C VAL A 168 -17.55 -2.31 18.42
N THR A 169 -18.64 -1.58 18.71
CA THR A 169 -19.92 -1.74 18.01
C THR A 169 -20.05 -0.86 16.77
N PHE A 170 -18.99 -0.10 16.45
CA PHE A 170 -18.97 0.73 15.25
C PHE A 170 -19.18 -0.10 13.99
N ASN A 171 -20.03 0.39 13.09
CA ASN A 171 -20.30 -0.25 11.82
C ASN A 171 -19.97 0.71 10.68
N GLN A 172 -18.98 0.32 9.89
CA GLN A 172 -18.42 1.11 8.79
C GLN A 172 -19.32 1.24 7.56
N ARG A 173 -20.33 0.37 7.40
CA ARG A 173 -21.13 0.25 6.16
C ARG A 173 -21.85 1.56 5.75
N PRO A 174 -22.46 2.35 6.66
CA PRO A 174 -23.07 3.62 6.32
C PRO A 174 -22.08 4.59 5.66
N TYR A 175 -20.95 4.83 6.33
CA TYR A 175 -19.95 5.81 5.90
C TYR A 175 -19.22 5.34 4.64
N PHE A 176 -18.93 4.04 4.54
CA PHE A 176 -18.40 3.43 3.33
C PHE A 176 -19.34 3.70 2.14
N ARG A 177 -20.64 3.41 2.27
CA ARG A 177 -21.63 3.62 1.20
C ARG A 177 -21.78 5.10 0.86
N ILE A 178 -21.83 6.00 1.84
CA ILE A 178 -21.90 7.44 1.61
C ILE A 178 -20.74 7.90 0.73
N ILE A 179 -19.51 7.56 1.11
CA ILE A 179 -18.31 8.02 0.39
C ILE A 179 -18.22 7.34 -0.99
N LEU A 180 -18.55 6.06 -1.08
CA LEU A 180 -18.56 5.32 -2.34
C LEU A 180 -19.57 5.89 -3.34
N ASN A 181 -20.81 6.13 -2.91
CA ASN A 181 -21.86 6.72 -3.77
C ASN A 181 -21.43 8.08 -4.31
N LEU A 182 -20.89 8.95 -3.45
CA LEU A 182 -20.38 10.26 -3.87
C LEU A 182 -19.24 10.12 -4.88
N LEU A 183 -18.30 9.20 -4.63
CA LEU A 183 -17.18 8.95 -5.55
C LEU A 183 -17.69 8.45 -6.91
N MET A 184 -18.64 7.52 -6.92
CA MET A 184 -19.24 6.97 -8.13
C MET A 184 -19.96 8.05 -8.94
N ASP A 185 -20.79 8.86 -8.28
CA ASP A 185 -21.57 9.93 -8.92
C ASP A 185 -20.69 11.03 -9.52
N VAL A 186 -19.67 11.47 -8.78
CA VAL A 186 -18.72 12.50 -9.26
C VAL A 186 -17.81 11.95 -10.36
N SER A 187 -17.60 10.64 -10.38
CA SER A 187 -16.79 9.95 -11.38
C SER A 187 -17.58 9.53 -12.62
N ALA A 188 -18.90 9.70 -12.64
CA ALA A 188 -19.72 9.44 -13.82
C ALA A 188 -19.41 10.47 -14.93
N PRO A 189 -19.59 10.11 -16.22
CA PRO A 189 -19.45 11.06 -17.31
C PRO A 189 -20.48 12.20 -17.18
N ASP A 190 -20.03 13.36 -16.68
CA ASP A 190 -20.82 14.58 -16.53
C ASP A 190 -19.94 15.79 -16.89
N PRO A 191 -20.26 16.54 -17.96
CA PRO A 191 -19.48 17.72 -18.37
C PRO A 191 -19.24 18.74 -17.25
N ASN A 192 -20.15 18.82 -16.27
CA ASN A 192 -20.01 19.73 -15.13
C ASN A 192 -18.84 19.36 -14.21
N PHE A 193 -18.57 18.07 -14.05
CA PHE A 193 -17.55 17.54 -13.14
C PHE A 193 -16.21 17.31 -13.82
N GLU A 194 -16.20 17.02 -15.13
CA GLU A 194 -14.97 16.77 -15.90
C GLU A 194 -13.94 17.90 -15.78
N GLN A 195 -14.39 19.16 -15.85
CA GLN A 195 -13.52 20.34 -15.75
C GLN A 195 -12.80 20.46 -14.39
N ALA A 196 -13.38 19.90 -13.33
CA ALA A 196 -12.85 19.95 -11.97
C ALA A 196 -12.41 18.58 -11.45
N ASN A 197 -12.30 17.56 -12.33
CA ASN A 197 -12.10 16.17 -11.93
C ASN A 197 -10.90 15.99 -10.97
N PHE A 198 -9.78 16.66 -11.23
CA PHE A 198 -8.61 16.57 -10.35
C PHE A 198 -8.85 17.17 -8.96
N GLN A 199 -9.52 18.33 -8.87
CA GLN A 199 -9.85 18.96 -7.60
C GLN A 199 -10.84 18.09 -6.80
N LEU A 200 -11.78 17.44 -7.47
CA LEU A 200 -12.74 16.54 -6.85
C LEU A 200 -12.05 15.28 -6.32
N LEU A 201 -11.20 14.63 -7.12
CA LEU A 201 -10.35 13.50 -6.66
C LEU A 201 -9.44 13.91 -5.49
N SER A 202 -8.91 15.13 -5.52
CA SER A 202 -8.09 15.69 -4.45
C SER A 202 -8.88 15.83 -3.14
N ALA A 203 -10.15 16.23 -3.21
CA ALA A 203 -11.03 16.31 -2.04
C ALA A 203 -11.26 14.92 -1.42
N PHE A 204 -11.50 13.88 -2.24
CA PHE A 204 -11.58 12.50 -1.75
C PHE A 204 -10.26 12.04 -1.13
N CYS A 205 -9.12 12.31 -1.77
CA CYS A 205 -7.82 11.93 -1.23
C CYS A 205 -7.53 12.60 0.13
N ASN A 206 -7.85 13.88 0.29
CA ASN A 206 -7.73 14.58 1.58
C ASN A 206 -8.64 13.96 2.65
N THR A 207 -9.84 13.53 2.26
CA THR A 207 -10.78 12.82 3.13
C THR A 207 -10.18 11.51 3.60
N PHE A 208 -9.69 10.67 2.68
CA PHE A 208 -9.01 9.41 3.02
C PHE A 208 -7.76 9.62 3.87
N HIS A 209 -6.98 10.67 3.60
CA HIS A 209 -5.83 11.02 4.42
C HIS A 209 -6.26 11.35 5.86
N SER A 210 -7.38 12.07 6.03
CA SER A 210 -7.90 12.46 7.34
C SER A 210 -8.52 11.31 8.13
N THR A 211 -9.07 10.29 7.45
CA THR A 211 -9.75 9.12 8.03
C THR A 211 -8.92 7.84 7.93
N ASN A 212 -7.60 7.98 7.80
CA ASN A 212 -6.69 6.86 7.64
C ASN A 212 -6.74 5.88 8.85
N PRO A 213 -6.32 4.61 8.67
CA PRO A 213 -6.46 3.58 9.70
C PRO A 213 -5.71 3.87 11.02
N MET A 214 -4.66 4.70 11.01
CA MET A 214 -3.99 5.13 12.25
C MET A 214 -4.85 6.08 13.09
N ARG A 215 -5.81 6.78 12.47
CA ARG A 215 -6.75 7.70 13.14
C ARG A 215 -8.09 7.03 13.43
N VAL A 216 -8.61 6.25 12.48
CA VAL A 216 -9.91 5.56 12.61
C VAL A 216 -9.73 4.06 12.32
N PRO A 217 -9.15 3.27 13.26
CA PRO A 217 -8.85 1.85 13.03
C PRO A 217 -10.09 1.02 12.66
N ASN A 218 -11.25 1.34 13.24
CA ASN A 218 -12.51 0.62 12.99
C ASN A 218 -13.06 0.83 11.58
N PHE A 219 -12.47 1.74 10.80
CA PHE A 219 -12.80 1.99 9.39
C PHE A 219 -11.77 1.40 8.41
N ALA A 220 -10.75 0.65 8.90
CA ALA A 220 -9.62 0.22 8.07
C ALA A 220 -10.01 -0.58 6.81
N PHE A 221 -11.03 -1.44 6.89
CA PHE A 221 -11.49 -2.24 5.74
C PHE A 221 -12.20 -1.38 4.69
N GLY A 222 -13.20 -0.60 5.10
CA GLY A 222 -13.89 0.33 4.21
C GLY A 222 -12.93 1.36 3.61
N TRP A 223 -11.95 1.81 4.39
CA TRP A 223 -10.90 2.71 3.93
C TRP A 223 -10.04 2.07 2.84
N LEU A 224 -9.56 0.83 3.03
CA LEU A 224 -8.77 0.12 2.03
C LEU A 224 -9.56 -0.10 0.74
N GLU A 225 -10.84 -0.46 0.84
CA GLU A 225 -11.70 -0.65 -0.32
C GLU A 225 -11.96 0.67 -1.08
N LEU A 226 -12.09 1.80 -0.38
CA LEU A 226 -12.24 3.12 -0.99
C LEU A 226 -10.97 3.61 -1.69
N ILE A 227 -9.81 3.50 -1.04
CA ILE A 227 -8.56 3.95 -1.65
C ILE A 227 -8.13 3.05 -2.82
N SER A 228 -8.54 1.78 -2.85
CA SER A 228 -8.24 0.84 -3.94
C SER A 228 -9.31 0.82 -5.03
N ASN A 229 -10.38 1.63 -4.89
CA ASN A 229 -11.51 1.62 -5.80
C ASN A 229 -11.14 2.03 -7.23
N ARG A 230 -11.72 1.34 -8.22
CA ARG A 230 -11.51 1.59 -9.67
C ARG A 230 -11.85 3.01 -10.12
N MET A 231 -12.75 3.70 -9.42
CA MET A 231 -13.14 5.08 -9.71
C MET A 231 -12.24 6.11 -9.01
N PHE A 232 -11.35 5.68 -8.12
CA PHE A 232 -10.42 6.56 -7.41
C PHE A 232 -8.97 6.30 -7.80
N MET A 233 -8.40 5.13 -7.48
CA MET A 233 -6.96 4.87 -7.61
C MET A 233 -6.47 5.03 -9.06
N PRO A 234 -7.05 4.33 -10.07
CA PRO A 234 -6.65 4.53 -11.46
C PRO A 234 -6.84 5.97 -11.92
N LYS A 235 -7.99 6.58 -11.61
CA LYS A 235 -8.29 7.95 -12.03
C LYS A 235 -7.31 8.97 -11.48
N LEU A 236 -6.91 8.83 -10.22
CA LEU A 236 -5.93 9.70 -9.56
C LEU A 236 -4.52 9.49 -10.14
N LEU A 237 -4.10 8.24 -10.35
CA LEU A 237 -2.78 7.90 -10.88
C LEU A 237 -2.62 8.26 -12.37
N MET A 238 -3.71 8.30 -13.13
CA MET A 238 -3.73 8.69 -14.56
C MET A 238 -3.83 10.21 -14.79
N VAL A 239 -3.93 11.03 -13.73
CA VAL A 239 -3.93 12.48 -13.88
C VAL A 239 -2.64 12.94 -14.59
N LYS A 240 -2.80 13.76 -15.64
CA LYS A 240 -1.69 14.33 -16.42
C LYS A 240 -0.60 14.93 -15.51
N ASN A 241 0.65 14.76 -15.92
CA ASN A 241 1.85 15.20 -15.19
C ASN A 241 2.00 14.58 -13.81
N GLN A 242 1.43 13.39 -13.57
CA GLN A 242 1.60 12.61 -12.34
C GLN A 242 1.15 13.39 -11.07
N ARG A 243 0.25 14.38 -11.21
CA ARG A 243 -0.14 15.26 -10.09
C ARG A 243 -0.78 14.51 -8.93
N GLY A 244 -1.45 13.39 -9.20
CA GLY A 244 -2.06 12.55 -8.18
C GLY A 244 -1.11 11.58 -7.48
N TRP A 245 0.12 11.39 -7.98
CA TRP A 245 1.02 10.34 -7.49
C TRP A 245 1.46 10.57 -6.06
N LEU A 246 1.94 11.78 -5.71
CA LEU A 246 2.36 12.08 -4.34
C LEU A 246 1.17 11.96 -3.36
N MET A 247 -0.04 12.28 -3.82
CA MET A 247 -1.25 12.15 -3.01
C MET A 247 -1.54 10.68 -2.69
N PHE A 248 -1.51 9.81 -3.72
CA PHE A 248 -1.72 8.38 -3.53
C PHE A 248 -0.58 7.72 -2.75
N GLN A 249 0.66 8.14 -2.97
CA GLN A 249 1.83 7.68 -2.21
C GLN A 249 1.64 7.89 -0.71
N ARG A 250 1.12 9.05 -0.28
CA ARG A 250 0.83 9.31 1.14
C ARG A 250 -0.21 8.35 1.72
N LEU A 251 -1.25 8.02 0.97
CA LEU A 251 -2.25 7.04 1.40
C LEU A 251 -1.62 5.65 1.56
N LEU A 252 -0.85 5.20 0.57
CA LEU A 252 -0.18 3.90 0.64
C LEU A 252 0.81 3.83 1.80
N VAL A 253 1.56 4.91 2.06
CA VAL A 253 2.42 5.03 3.25
C VAL A 253 1.63 4.89 4.54
N GLN A 254 0.46 5.54 4.67
CA GLN A 254 -0.38 5.42 5.86
C GLN A 254 -0.89 3.98 6.07
N LEU A 255 -1.23 3.27 4.99
CA LEU A 255 -1.59 1.85 5.05
C LEU A 255 -0.42 0.98 5.53
N LEU A 256 0.76 1.18 4.94
CA LEU A 256 1.95 0.41 5.31
C LEU A 256 2.36 0.67 6.77
N TYR A 257 2.32 1.92 7.24
CA TYR A 257 2.56 2.25 8.64
C TYR A 257 1.55 1.60 9.60
N PHE A 258 0.28 1.55 9.21
CA PHE A 258 -0.74 0.87 10.01
C PHE A 258 -0.49 -0.63 10.14
N LEU A 259 -0.03 -1.28 9.07
CA LEU A 259 0.27 -2.71 9.07
C LEU A 259 1.61 -3.07 9.73
N GLU A 260 2.57 -2.14 9.70
CA GLU A 260 3.95 -2.30 10.18
C GLU A 260 4.06 -3.05 11.52
N PRO A 261 3.41 -2.62 12.63
CA PRO A 261 3.61 -3.24 13.93
C PRO A 261 3.12 -4.69 13.99
N TYR A 262 2.02 -5.00 13.28
CA TYR A 262 1.46 -6.34 13.21
C TYR A 262 2.35 -7.27 12.39
N LEU A 263 2.93 -6.75 11.30
CA LEU A 263 3.81 -7.50 10.42
C LEU A 263 5.19 -7.74 11.04
N ARG A 264 5.74 -6.76 11.78
CA ARG A 264 7.01 -6.90 12.50
C ARG A 264 6.96 -8.04 13.51
N ARG A 265 5.89 -8.12 14.30
CA ARG A 265 5.72 -9.12 15.36
C ARG A 265 5.17 -10.46 14.86
N VAL A 266 4.81 -10.55 13.57
CA VAL A 266 4.17 -11.74 12.98
C VAL A 266 2.87 -12.12 13.71
N GLN A 267 2.17 -11.12 14.27
CA GLN A 267 0.93 -11.31 15.04
C GLN A 267 -0.27 -10.99 14.15
N LEU A 268 -0.64 -11.94 13.28
CA LEU A 268 -1.72 -11.79 12.32
C LEU A 268 -2.96 -12.59 12.74
N ASN A 269 -3.88 -11.93 13.44
CA ASN A 269 -5.25 -12.42 13.60
C ASN A 269 -6.00 -12.42 12.25
N ASP A 270 -7.19 -13.01 12.20
CA ASP A 270 -7.94 -13.17 10.95
C ASP A 270 -8.24 -11.83 10.26
N SER A 271 -8.58 -10.80 11.04
CA SER A 271 -8.83 -9.45 10.52
C SER A 271 -7.58 -8.85 9.87
N THR A 272 -6.44 -8.93 10.55
CA THR A 272 -5.17 -8.39 10.03
C THR A 272 -4.70 -9.19 8.83
N ARG A 273 -4.89 -10.51 8.83
CA ARG A 273 -4.61 -11.38 7.67
C ARG A 273 -5.46 -11.01 6.47
N LEU A 274 -6.74 -10.72 6.68
CA LEU A 274 -7.63 -10.26 5.61
C LEU A 274 -7.20 -8.88 5.06
N LEU A 275 -6.83 -7.95 5.93
CA LEU A 275 -6.33 -6.63 5.55
C LEU A 275 -5.00 -6.71 4.78
N TYR A 276 -4.08 -7.59 5.22
CA TYR A 276 -2.84 -7.90 4.50
C TYR A 276 -3.12 -8.45 3.10
N LYS A 277 -4.04 -9.41 2.97
CA LYS A 277 -4.45 -9.94 1.65
C LYS A 277 -5.01 -8.84 0.74
N GLY A 278 -5.84 -7.94 1.28
CA GLY A 278 -6.34 -6.78 0.54
C GLY A 278 -5.22 -5.85 0.07
N THR A 279 -4.24 -5.60 0.93
CA THR A 279 -3.06 -4.77 0.61
C THR A 279 -2.22 -5.39 -0.50
N VAL A 280 -1.97 -6.70 -0.43
CA VAL A 280 -1.27 -7.46 -1.49
C VAL A 280 -2.02 -7.38 -2.82
N ARG A 281 -3.35 -7.50 -2.82
CA ARG A 281 -4.17 -7.37 -4.05
C ARG A 281 -4.07 -5.98 -4.66
N MET A 282 -4.16 -4.92 -3.85
CA MET A 282 -3.98 -3.55 -4.32
C MET A 282 -2.58 -3.36 -4.92
N LEU A 283 -1.53 -3.88 -4.29
CA LEU A 283 -0.17 -3.82 -4.80
C LEU A 283 0.03 -4.60 -6.09
N LEU A 284 -0.65 -5.74 -6.28
CA LEU A 284 -0.63 -6.47 -7.55
C LEU A 284 -1.25 -5.65 -8.68
N VAL A 285 -2.36 -4.95 -8.42
CA VAL A 285 -2.97 -4.03 -9.40
C VAL A 285 -2.01 -2.87 -9.71
N LEU A 286 -1.40 -2.27 -8.69
CA LEU A 286 -0.40 -1.20 -8.88
C LEU A 286 0.81 -1.69 -9.69
N LEU A 287 1.29 -2.91 -9.42
CA LEU A 287 2.40 -3.51 -10.15
C LEU A 287 2.06 -3.74 -11.62
N HIS A 288 0.84 -4.18 -11.92
CA HIS A 288 0.42 -4.45 -13.29
C HIS A 288 0.10 -3.15 -14.07
N ASP A 289 -0.72 -2.27 -13.50
CA ASP A 289 -1.29 -1.11 -14.21
C ASP A 289 -0.42 0.15 -14.08
N PHE A 290 0.32 0.29 -12.98
CA PHE A 290 1.08 1.49 -12.61
C PHE A 290 2.50 1.18 -12.08
N PRO A 291 3.30 0.32 -12.75
CA PRO A 291 4.59 -0.08 -12.21
C PRO A 291 5.56 1.10 -12.04
N GLU A 292 5.48 2.14 -12.87
CA GLU A 292 6.34 3.33 -12.74
C GLU A 292 6.09 4.07 -11.42
N PHE A 293 4.85 4.07 -10.91
CA PHE A 293 4.54 4.65 -9.61
C PHE A 293 5.27 3.90 -8.48
N LEU A 294 5.24 2.56 -8.50
CA LEU A 294 6.00 1.75 -7.55
C LEU A 294 7.52 1.94 -7.73
N CYS A 295 8.00 2.08 -8.96
CA CYS A 295 9.42 2.33 -9.25
C CYS A 295 9.94 3.62 -8.61
N ASP A 296 9.22 4.72 -8.82
CA ASP A 296 9.63 6.06 -8.40
C ASP A 296 9.62 6.19 -6.86
N TYR A 297 8.66 5.54 -6.19
CA TYR A 297 8.49 5.61 -4.73
C TYR A 297 8.98 4.40 -3.94
N HIS A 298 9.60 3.40 -4.60
CA HIS A 298 10.05 2.15 -3.97
C HIS A 298 10.85 2.39 -2.68
N PHE A 299 11.74 3.39 -2.69
CA PHE A 299 12.59 3.74 -1.56
C PHE A 299 11.75 4.08 -0.34
N SER A 300 10.75 4.96 -0.50
CA SER A 300 9.86 5.37 0.59
C SER A 300 9.00 4.23 1.14
N PHE A 301 8.57 3.30 0.30
CA PHE A 301 7.78 2.15 0.74
C PHE A 301 8.65 1.13 1.46
N CYS A 302 9.84 0.84 0.94
CA CYS A 302 10.78 -0.09 1.54
C CYS A 302 11.31 0.37 2.90
N ASP A 303 11.40 1.67 3.13
CA ASP A 303 11.85 2.26 4.39
C ASP A 303 10.90 1.99 5.58
N ILE A 304 9.63 1.71 5.29
CA ILE A 304 8.58 1.46 6.28
C ILE A 304 8.47 -0.04 6.59
N MET A 305 8.75 -0.90 5.60
CA MET A 305 8.44 -2.32 5.70
C MET A 305 9.41 -3.09 6.59
N PRO A 306 8.92 -3.81 7.63
CA PRO A 306 9.78 -4.58 8.51
C PRO A 306 10.37 -5.78 7.77
N ILE A 307 11.47 -6.32 8.29
CA ILE A 307 12.24 -7.42 7.69
C ILE A 307 11.35 -8.58 7.19
N PRO A 308 10.38 -9.11 7.96
CA PRO A 308 9.58 -10.28 7.57
C PRO A 308 8.71 -10.08 6.32
N CYS A 309 8.47 -8.85 5.89
CA CYS A 309 7.57 -8.50 4.77
C CYS A 309 8.18 -8.74 3.38
N VAL A 310 8.80 -9.90 3.17
CA VAL A 310 9.51 -10.21 1.94
C VAL A 310 8.59 -10.14 0.71
N GLN A 311 7.36 -10.69 0.78
CA GLN A 311 6.45 -10.70 -0.37
C GLN A 311 6.04 -9.29 -0.82
N ILE A 312 5.61 -8.43 0.11
CA ILE A 312 5.24 -7.04 -0.19
C ILE A 312 6.45 -6.28 -0.74
N ARG A 313 7.62 -6.49 -0.12
CA ARG A 313 8.88 -5.89 -0.59
C ARG A 313 9.19 -6.32 -2.02
N ASN A 314 9.08 -7.60 -2.34
CA ASN A 314 9.30 -8.11 -3.70
C ASN A 314 8.31 -7.53 -4.71
N LEU A 315 7.02 -7.43 -4.37
CA LEU A 315 6.03 -6.81 -5.27
C LEU A 315 6.44 -5.40 -5.69
N ILE A 316 6.94 -4.60 -4.74
CA ILE A 316 7.38 -3.23 -5.00
C ILE A 316 8.71 -3.22 -5.78
N LEU A 317 9.67 -4.04 -5.39
CA LEU A 317 11.01 -4.07 -5.99
C LEU A 317 11.05 -4.75 -7.38
N SER A 318 10.05 -5.56 -7.70
CA SER A 318 9.85 -6.15 -9.02
C SER A 318 9.21 -5.21 -10.04
N ALA A 319 8.73 -4.04 -9.63
CA ALA A 319 8.20 -3.06 -10.57
C ALA A 319 9.32 -2.51 -11.48
N PHE A 320 9.00 -2.33 -12.76
CA PHE A 320 9.89 -1.75 -13.76
C PHE A 320 9.12 -0.96 -14.83
N PRO A 321 9.74 0.03 -15.52
CA PRO A 321 9.05 0.83 -16.53
C PRO A 321 8.49 -0.02 -17.68
N ARG A 322 7.22 0.19 -18.07
CA ARG A 322 6.54 -0.66 -19.07
C ARG A 322 7.18 -0.65 -20.45
N ASN A 323 7.88 0.42 -20.80
CA ASN A 323 8.59 0.55 -22.07
C ASN A 323 9.94 -0.20 -22.10
N MET A 324 10.37 -0.79 -20.98
CA MET A 324 11.57 -1.58 -20.89
C MET A 324 11.29 -3.05 -21.22
N LYS A 325 12.10 -3.63 -22.11
CA LYS A 325 12.09 -5.08 -22.34
C LYS A 325 13.12 -5.72 -21.42
N LEU A 326 12.65 -6.40 -20.38
CA LEU A 326 13.54 -7.11 -19.47
C LEU A 326 14.18 -8.31 -20.17
N PRO A 327 15.52 -8.41 -20.21
CA PRO A 327 16.19 -9.65 -20.64
C PRO A 327 15.83 -10.78 -19.69
N ASP A 328 15.60 -11.98 -20.22
CA ASP A 328 15.38 -13.16 -19.37
C ASP A 328 16.65 -13.44 -18.55
N PRO A 329 16.58 -13.42 -17.19
CA PRO A 329 17.71 -13.76 -16.34
C PRO A 329 18.29 -15.16 -16.59
N PHE A 330 17.51 -16.07 -17.17
CA PHE A 330 17.88 -17.46 -17.41
C PHE A 330 18.46 -17.70 -18.79
N MET A 331 18.55 -16.66 -19.63
CA MET A 331 19.17 -16.76 -20.95
C MET A 331 20.65 -17.17 -20.81
N PRO A 332 21.09 -18.25 -21.48
CA PRO A 332 22.47 -18.69 -21.41
C PRO A 332 23.40 -17.59 -21.96
N ASN A 333 24.52 -17.35 -21.27
CA ASN A 333 25.53 -16.36 -21.63
C ASN A 333 25.00 -14.91 -21.74
N LEU A 334 23.97 -14.54 -20.97
CA LEU A 334 23.52 -13.15 -20.85
C LEU A 334 24.68 -12.25 -20.39
N LYS A 335 25.08 -11.31 -21.24
CA LYS A 335 26.14 -10.33 -20.93
C LYS A 335 25.55 -9.05 -20.38
N VAL A 336 25.34 -9.03 -19.06
CA VAL A 336 24.73 -7.89 -18.33
C VAL A 336 25.49 -6.58 -18.58
N ASP A 337 26.83 -6.63 -18.66
CA ASP A 337 27.67 -5.44 -18.90
C ASP A 337 27.47 -4.78 -20.27
N LEU A 338 26.83 -5.49 -21.21
CA LEU A 338 26.53 -4.96 -22.54
C LEU A 338 25.17 -4.29 -22.64
N LEU A 339 24.34 -4.37 -21.59
CA LEU A 339 23.02 -3.75 -21.59
C LEU A 339 23.15 -2.22 -21.61
N PRO A 340 22.47 -1.50 -22.50
CA PRO A 340 22.50 -0.03 -22.47
C PRO A 340 21.86 0.54 -21.21
N GLU A 341 20.85 -0.13 -20.65
CA GLU A 341 20.07 0.33 -19.50
C GLU A 341 20.92 0.44 -18.22
N ILE A 342 21.97 -0.37 -18.05
CA ILE A 342 22.86 -0.30 -16.88
C ILE A 342 23.69 0.99 -16.81
N LYS A 343 23.61 1.84 -17.85
CA LYS A 343 24.22 3.19 -17.89
C LYS A 343 23.23 4.31 -17.56
N VAL A 344 21.95 3.98 -17.37
CA VAL A 344 20.89 4.94 -17.02
C VAL A 344 20.52 4.81 -15.54
N ALA A 345 20.59 5.93 -14.81
CA ALA A 345 20.18 5.98 -13.42
C ALA A 345 18.65 5.89 -13.28
N PRO A 346 18.12 5.13 -12.32
CA PRO A 346 16.69 5.08 -12.06
C PRO A 346 16.22 6.38 -11.40
N ARG A 347 14.97 6.78 -11.67
CA ARG A 347 14.33 7.88 -10.94
C ARG A 347 13.97 7.44 -9.53
N ILE A 348 14.30 8.27 -8.54
CA ILE A 348 13.99 8.03 -7.12
C ILE A 348 13.37 9.31 -6.55
N LEU A 349 12.09 9.25 -6.17
CA LEU A 349 11.35 10.35 -5.57
C LEU A 349 11.36 10.24 -4.04
N ALA A 350 12.55 10.38 -3.44
CA ALA A 350 12.74 10.35 -1.99
C ALA A 350 13.72 11.45 -1.53
N ASN A 351 13.45 12.04 -0.37
CA ASN A 351 14.28 13.09 0.23
C ASN A 351 15.40 12.50 1.13
N TYR A 352 16.14 11.52 0.64
CA TYR A 352 17.16 10.81 1.43
C TYR A 352 18.31 11.74 1.88
N THR A 353 18.63 12.79 1.11
CA THR A 353 19.63 13.79 1.49
C THR A 353 19.22 14.58 2.74
N THR A 354 17.92 14.86 2.90
CA THR A 354 17.40 15.54 4.10
C THR A 354 17.56 14.66 5.34
N THR A 355 17.32 13.35 5.21
CA THR A 355 17.57 12.38 6.29
C THR A 355 19.03 12.41 6.74
N LEU A 356 19.99 12.58 5.83
CA LEU A 356 21.42 12.65 6.14
C LEU A 356 21.88 13.96 6.81
N LEU A 357 21.04 15.00 6.83
CA LEU A 357 21.32 16.20 7.62
C LEU A 357 21.21 15.91 9.12
N GLN A 358 20.48 14.86 9.51
CA GLN A 358 20.44 14.38 10.89
C GLN A 358 21.84 13.97 11.35
N LEU A 359 22.17 14.32 12.59
CA LEU A 359 23.46 14.01 13.22
C LEU A 359 24.68 14.48 12.41
N HIS A 360 24.52 15.43 11.47
CA HIS A 360 25.56 15.90 10.55
C HIS A 360 26.20 14.77 9.70
N LEU A 361 25.49 13.66 9.47
CA LEU A 361 26.07 12.48 8.82
C LEU A 361 26.54 12.77 7.38
N LYS A 362 25.80 13.61 6.64
CA LYS A 362 26.21 14.05 5.30
C LYS A 362 27.60 14.69 5.32
N HIS A 363 27.86 15.55 6.30
CA HIS A 363 29.13 16.27 6.40
C HIS A 363 30.30 15.31 6.65
N ASP A 364 30.13 14.35 7.56
CA ASP A 364 31.18 13.36 7.84
C ASP A 364 31.48 12.49 6.62
N VAL A 365 30.43 12.07 5.90
CA VAL A 365 30.58 11.27 4.67
C VAL A 365 31.30 12.06 3.60
N ASP A 366 30.89 13.31 3.34
CA ASP A 366 31.56 14.17 2.35
C ASP A 366 33.02 14.45 2.73
N THR A 367 33.30 14.58 4.02
CA THR A 367 34.65 14.76 4.55
C THR A 367 35.48 13.49 4.36
N TYR A 368 34.93 12.31 4.64
CA TYR A 368 35.59 11.03 4.37
C TYR A 368 35.89 10.85 2.88
N MET A 369 34.91 11.13 2.02
CA MET A 369 35.05 11.03 0.57
C MET A 369 36.23 11.87 0.03
N ARG A 370 36.52 13.00 0.68
CA ARG A 370 37.62 13.91 0.32
C ARG A 370 38.95 13.55 0.98
N THR A 371 38.94 13.28 2.28
CA THR A 371 40.16 13.19 3.11
C THR A 371 40.66 11.76 3.31
N ARG A 372 39.77 10.76 3.15
CA ARG A 372 40.01 9.36 3.49
C ARG A 372 40.43 9.13 4.96
N ASP A 373 40.05 10.03 5.88
CA ASP A 373 40.31 9.81 7.31
C ASP A 373 39.46 8.66 7.86
N LYS A 374 40.10 7.51 8.08
CA LYS A 374 39.46 6.28 8.58
C LYS A 374 38.78 6.45 9.94
N ARG A 375 39.14 7.46 10.75
CA ARG A 375 38.46 7.75 12.03
C ARG A 375 36.99 8.12 11.84
N LEU A 376 36.65 8.69 10.68
CA LEU A 376 35.28 9.04 10.34
C LEU A 376 34.41 7.79 10.10
N LEU A 377 34.98 6.66 9.68
CA LEU A 377 34.20 5.43 9.44
C LEU A 377 33.55 4.91 10.74
N GLU A 378 34.30 4.90 11.84
CA GLU A 378 33.78 4.54 13.16
C GLU A 378 32.72 5.56 13.61
N THR A 379 32.98 6.85 13.40
CA THR A 379 32.02 7.92 13.74
C THR A 379 30.70 7.77 12.98
N ILE A 380 30.76 7.51 11.67
CA ILE A 380 29.59 7.28 10.82
C ILE A 380 28.84 6.04 11.30
N LYS A 381 29.53 4.93 11.58
CA LYS A 381 28.94 3.68 12.10
C LYS A 381 28.20 3.90 13.41
N GLU A 382 28.81 4.61 14.37
CA GLU A 382 28.19 4.88 15.67
C GLU A 382 26.98 5.81 15.55
N LYS A 383 26.99 6.78 14.64
CA LYS A 383 25.82 7.63 14.35
C LYS A 383 24.61 6.86 13.77
N LEU A 384 24.83 5.67 13.22
CA LEU A 384 23.75 4.80 12.75
C LEU A 384 23.08 4.00 13.89
N ARG A 385 23.68 3.95 15.08
CA ARG A 385 23.10 3.25 16.24
C ARG A 385 22.04 4.12 16.91
N LEU A 386 20.96 3.48 17.35
CA LEU A 386 19.92 4.13 18.12
C LEU A 386 20.30 4.20 19.61
N PRO A 387 19.82 5.22 20.35
CA PRO A 387 19.87 5.22 21.80
C PRO A 387 19.10 4.03 22.40
N LYS A 388 19.55 3.51 23.55
CA LYS A 388 18.95 2.32 24.20
C LYS A 388 17.42 2.38 24.35
N ARG A 389 16.87 3.56 24.63
CA ARG A 389 15.42 3.78 24.77
C ARG A 389 14.68 3.49 23.47
N GLU A 390 15.19 3.97 22.34
CA GLU A 390 14.57 3.78 21.02
C GLU A 390 14.77 2.34 20.53
N THR A 391 15.90 1.71 20.87
CA THR A 391 16.13 0.30 20.55
C THR A 391 15.05 -0.62 21.09
N LEU A 392 14.61 -0.42 22.34
CA LEU A 392 13.55 -1.21 22.95
C LEU A 392 12.17 -0.95 22.32
N GLN A 393 11.93 0.26 21.82
CA GLN A 393 10.65 0.62 21.23
C GLN A 393 10.51 0.11 19.79
N LEU A 394 11.58 0.25 19.01
CA LEU A 394 11.61 -0.11 17.59
C LEU A 394 12.05 -1.55 17.33
N ASP A 395 12.50 -2.26 18.37
CA ASP A 395 13.02 -3.63 18.27
C ASP A 395 14.16 -3.73 17.26
N THR A 396 15.04 -2.72 17.26
CA THR A 396 16.26 -2.69 16.44
C THR A 396 17.31 -1.76 17.03
N LYS A 397 18.59 -2.13 16.94
CA LYS A 397 19.72 -1.32 17.41
C LYS A 397 20.07 -0.18 16.46
N TYR A 398 19.53 -0.15 15.25
CA TYR A 398 19.98 0.76 14.18
C TYR A 398 18.87 1.64 13.63
N ASN A 399 19.25 2.85 13.24
CA ASN A 399 18.38 3.77 12.53
C ASN A 399 18.30 3.33 11.06
N VAL A 400 17.34 2.46 10.76
CA VAL A 400 17.16 1.89 9.41
C VAL A 400 16.94 2.95 8.32
N PRO A 401 16.09 3.99 8.51
CA PRO A 401 15.97 5.07 7.54
C PRO A 401 17.28 5.82 7.26
N LEU A 402 18.08 6.09 8.30
CA LEU A 402 19.36 6.77 8.15
C LEU A 402 20.38 5.89 7.41
N LEU A 403 20.40 4.58 7.70
CA LEU A 403 21.23 3.60 6.99
C LEU A 403 20.87 3.50 5.51
N ASN A 404 19.57 3.41 5.19
CA ASN A 404 19.07 3.34 3.81
C ASN A 404 19.43 4.61 3.04
N ALA A 405 19.26 5.79 3.66
CA ALA A 405 19.62 7.07 3.06
C ALA A 405 21.13 7.20 2.81
N LEU A 406 21.95 6.76 3.77
CA LEU A 406 23.40 6.78 3.67
C LEU A 406 23.88 5.91 2.52
N LEU A 407 23.39 4.68 2.46
CA LEU A 407 23.76 3.71 1.43
C LEU A 407 23.42 4.24 0.03
N LEU A 408 22.21 4.77 -0.14
CA LEU A 408 21.80 5.34 -1.42
C LEU A 408 22.68 6.54 -1.79
N TYR A 409 22.94 7.45 -0.87
CA TYR A 409 23.81 8.60 -1.12
C TYR A 409 25.24 8.19 -1.50
N VAL A 410 25.85 7.27 -0.75
CA VAL A 410 27.21 6.76 -1.00
C VAL A 410 27.30 6.05 -2.34
N GLY A 411 26.30 5.26 -2.70
CA GLY A 411 26.24 4.54 -3.98
C GLY A 411 25.99 5.45 -5.19
N VAL A 412 25.19 6.50 -5.03
CA VAL A 412 24.86 7.46 -6.11
C VAL A 412 25.93 8.52 -6.31
N HIS A 413 26.59 8.98 -5.24
CA HIS A 413 27.61 10.04 -5.29
C HIS A 413 28.83 9.64 -6.13
N HIS A 414 29.15 8.34 -6.22
CA HIS A 414 30.22 7.84 -7.08
C HIS A 414 29.91 8.00 -8.59
N GLN A 415 28.64 7.96 -8.98
CA GLN A 415 28.24 7.91 -10.39
C GLN A 415 28.20 9.28 -11.09
N HIS A 416 28.25 10.38 -10.33
CA HIS A 416 28.22 11.74 -10.90
C HIS A 416 29.59 12.22 -11.42
N GLY A 417 30.66 11.41 -11.32
CA GLY A 417 32.02 11.83 -11.67
C GLY A 417 32.81 10.95 -12.64
N LYS A 418 32.47 9.66 -12.81
CA LYS A 418 33.15 8.74 -13.73
C LYS A 418 32.19 7.65 -14.21
N ASN A 419 32.15 7.39 -15.52
CA ASN A 419 31.51 6.19 -16.06
C ASN A 419 32.18 4.96 -15.41
N LEU A 420 31.40 4.04 -14.81
CA LEU A 420 31.95 2.72 -14.49
C LEU A 420 32.52 2.13 -15.81
N PRO A 421 33.77 1.63 -15.83
CA PRO A 421 34.25 0.90 -16.98
C PRO A 421 33.28 -0.26 -17.23
N GLY A 422 32.79 -0.39 -18.46
CA GLY A 422 31.78 -1.38 -18.88
C GLY A 422 32.25 -2.84 -18.87
N GLN A 423 33.05 -3.22 -17.87
CA GLN A 423 33.62 -4.56 -17.69
C GLN A 423 33.19 -5.23 -16.37
N GLY A 424 32.19 -4.69 -15.66
CA GLY A 424 31.72 -5.29 -14.40
C GLY A 424 32.77 -5.27 -13.26
N VAL A 425 33.91 -4.63 -13.47
CA VAL A 425 34.97 -4.47 -12.46
C VAL A 425 34.79 -3.13 -11.76
N LEU A 426 34.39 -3.17 -10.49
CA LEU A 426 34.44 -2.00 -9.63
C LEU A 426 35.88 -1.48 -9.57
N PRO A 427 36.12 -0.18 -9.76
CA PRO A 427 37.44 0.38 -9.51
C PRO A 427 37.85 0.06 -8.08
N GLN A 428 38.94 -0.69 -7.92
CA GLN A 428 39.49 -0.97 -6.60
C GLN A 428 39.92 0.36 -5.95
N ASN A 429 39.79 0.46 -4.62
CA ASN A 429 40.22 1.62 -3.82
C ASN A 429 39.35 2.90 -3.92
N THR A 430 38.04 2.77 -4.15
CA THR A 430 37.09 3.90 -4.10
C THR A 430 36.61 4.15 -2.66
N PRO A 431 36.31 5.41 -2.27
CA PRO A 431 35.90 5.71 -0.89
C PRO A 431 34.54 5.11 -0.57
N SER A 432 33.63 5.09 -1.54
CA SER A 432 32.33 4.44 -1.39
C SER A 432 32.48 2.94 -1.11
N LEU A 433 33.35 2.25 -1.85
CA LEU A 433 33.58 0.81 -1.62
C LEU A 433 34.25 0.57 -0.27
N GLU A 434 35.20 1.41 0.15
CA GLU A 434 35.80 1.31 1.48
C GLU A 434 34.78 1.46 2.61
N ILE A 435 33.81 2.37 2.49
CA ILE A 435 32.70 2.49 3.46
C ILE A 435 31.91 1.18 3.51
N PHE A 436 31.55 0.61 2.35
CA PHE A 436 30.77 -0.63 2.31
C PHE A 436 31.52 -1.83 2.85
N MET A 437 32.82 -1.98 2.52
CA MET A 437 33.68 -3.02 3.08
C MET A 437 33.82 -2.85 4.60
N TYR A 438 34.03 -1.61 5.05
CA TYR A 438 34.12 -1.32 6.48
C TYR A 438 32.83 -1.72 7.21
N PHE A 439 31.65 -1.37 6.69
CA PHE A 439 30.37 -1.79 7.28
C PHE A 439 30.14 -3.29 7.25
N ALA A 440 30.49 -3.96 6.14
CA ALA A 440 30.38 -5.41 6.05
C ALA A 440 31.18 -6.12 7.16
N HIS A 441 32.37 -5.61 7.52
CA HIS A 441 33.19 -6.24 8.57
C HIS A 441 32.91 -5.75 9.99
N ASN A 442 32.53 -4.48 10.17
CA ASN A 442 32.51 -3.84 11.49
C ASN A 442 31.11 -3.69 12.11
N PHE A 443 30.04 -3.99 11.37
CA PHE A 443 28.73 -4.15 12.00
C PHE A 443 28.62 -5.48 12.76
N ASP A 444 27.81 -5.47 13.83
CA ASP A 444 27.32 -6.71 14.42
C ASP A 444 26.33 -7.42 13.47
N TYR A 445 25.91 -8.63 13.82
CA TYR A 445 25.06 -9.46 12.96
C TYR A 445 23.80 -8.73 12.47
N GLU A 446 23.12 -7.99 13.37
CA GLU A 446 21.92 -7.23 13.06
C GLU A 446 22.21 -6.08 12.08
N GLY A 447 23.22 -5.25 12.38
CA GLY A 447 23.58 -4.12 11.53
C GLY A 447 24.00 -4.56 10.14
N ARG A 448 24.76 -5.67 10.06
CA ARG A 448 25.19 -6.25 8.79
C ARG A 448 24.01 -6.77 7.98
N TYR A 449 23.07 -7.46 8.63
CA TYR A 449 21.87 -7.95 7.97
C TYR A 449 21.01 -6.82 7.40
N LEU A 450 20.80 -5.74 8.18
CA LEU A 450 20.09 -4.54 7.73
C LEU A 450 20.81 -3.86 6.56
N PHE A 451 22.13 -3.71 6.65
CA PHE A 451 22.97 -3.12 5.61
C PHE A 451 22.91 -3.90 4.30
N LEU A 452 23.11 -5.22 4.35
CA LEU A 452 23.04 -6.09 3.18
C LEU A 452 21.62 -6.12 2.58
N GLY A 453 20.60 -6.14 3.44
CA GLY A 453 19.20 -6.03 3.04
C GLY A 453 18.89 -4.70 2.34
N ALA A 454 19.49 -3.60 2.79
CA ALA A 454 19.38 -2.30 2.15
C ALA A 454 20.06 -2.27 0.78
N ILE A 455 21.24 -2.90 0.62
CA ILE A 455 21.86 -3.09 -0.71
C ILE A 455 20.91 -3.87 -1.63
N ALA A 456 20.36 -4.98 -1.13
CA ALA A 456 19.47 -5.85 -1.91
C ALA A 456 18.17 -5.13 -2.36
N ASN A 457 17.75 -4.05 -1.70
CA ASN A 457 16.61 -3.23 -2.14
C ASN A 457 16.87 -2.50 -3.46
N HIS A 458 18.13 -2.34 -3.87
CA HIS A 458 18.47 -1.70 -5.13
C HIS A 458 18.67 -2.69 -6.28
N LEU A 459 18.61 -4.00 -6.04
CA LEU A 459 18.71 -5.05 -7.06
C LEU A 459 17.38 -5.22 -7.82
N ARG A 460 16.99 -4.21 -8.58
CA ARG A 460 15.68 -4.12 -9.27
C ARG A 460 15.81 -4.43 -10.76
N TYR A 461 15.15 -3.67 -11.64
CA TYR A 461 15.31 -3.78 -13.09
C TYR A 461 16.69 -3.29 -13.57
N PRO A 462 17.11 -3.56 -14.82
CA PRO A 462 18.36 -3.04 -15.38
C PRO A 462 18.47 -1.51 -15.27
N ASN A 463 19.41 -1.04 -14.45
CA ASN A 463 19.75 0.38 -14.27
C ASN A 463 21.12 0.48 -13.59
N THR A 464 21.69 1.68 -13.51
CA THR A 464 23.04 1.88 -12.95
C THR A 464 23.17 1.50 -11.48
N HIS A 465 22.11 1.66 -10.67
CA HIS A 465 22.13 1.31 -9.25
C HIS A 465 22.10 -0.21 -9.09
N THR A 466 21.21 -0.89 -9.80
CA THR A 466 21.13 -2.36 -9.80
C THR A 466 22.48 -2.97 -10.14
N HIS A 467 23.13 -2.50 -11.21
CA HIS A 467 24.45 -2.97 -11.62
C HIS A 467 25.50 -2.71 -10.53
N TYR A 468 25.61 -1.47 -10.06
CA TYR A 468 26.58 -1.10 -9.04
C TYR A 468 26.44 -1.92 -7.75
N PHE A 469 25.23 -2.01 -7.19
CA PHE A 469 24.98 -2.73 -5.94
C PHE A 469 25.10 -4.25 -6.09
N SER A 470 24.81 -4.79 -7.28
CA SER A 470 25.12 -6.19 -7.61
C SER A 470 26.62 -6.45 -7.52
N CYS A 471 27.43 -5.61 -8.19
CA CYS A 471 28.88 -5.70 -8.12
C CYS A 471 29.42 -5.53 -6.70
N VAL A 472 28.85 -4.63 -5.89
CA VAL A 472 29.28 -4.43 -4.49
C VAL A 472 29.08 -5.70 -3.66
N LEU A 473 27.90 -6.34 -3.75
CA LEU A 473 27.65 -7.60 -3.01
C LEU A 473 28.60 -8.72 -3.43
N LEU A 474 28.77 -8.90 -4.75
CA LEU A 474 29.66 -9.92 -5.30
C LEU A 474 31.13 -9.65 -4.93
N TYR A 475 31.55 -8.39 -4.90
CA TYR A 475 32.88 -7.98 -4.45
C TYR A 475 33.09 -8.32 -2.97
N VAL A 476 32.18 -7.89 -2.09
CA VAL A 476 32.26 -8.18 -0.64
C VAL A 476 32.32 -9.68 -0.40
N PHE A 477 31.51 -10.48 -1.11
CA PHE A 477 31.53 -11.94 -1.00
C PHE A 477 32.88 -12.56 -1.39
N ALA A 478 33.48 -12.09 -2.48
CA ALA A 478 34.76 -12.59 -2.98
C ALA A 478 35.96 -12.15 -2.12
N ASP A 479 35.94 -10.91 -1.61
CA ASP A 479 37.07 -10.29 -0.93
C ASP A 479 37.14 -10.62 0.58
N THR A 480 35.98 -10.80 1.23
CA THR A 480 35.93 -11.15 2.66
C THR A 480 36.54 -12.52 2.93
N THR A 481 37.25 -12.69 4.05
CA THR A 481 37.63 -14.01 4.59
C THR A 481 36.67 -14.50 5.67
N ASP A 482 35.73 -13.66 6.11
CA ASP A 482 34.74 -14.00 7.13
C ASP A 482 33.54 -14.74 6.51
N GLU A 483 33.42 -16.03 6.82
CA GLU A 483 32.32 -16.89 6.38
C GLU A 483 30.95 -16.38 6.84
N VAL A 484 30.85 -15.71 7.99
CA VAL A 484 29.58 -15.17 8.48
C VAL A 484 29.08 -14.06 7.56
N VAL A 485 29.98 -13.26 6.98
CA VAL A 485 29.62 -12.24 5.98
C VAL A 485 29.07 -12.91 4.71
N ARG A 486 29.74 -13.96 4.21
CA ARG A 486 29.31 -14.72 3.02
C ARG A 486 27.95 -15.40 3.23
N GLU A 487 27.75 -15.99 4.40
CA GLU A 487 26.49 -16.60 4.79
C GLU A 487 25.36 -15.55 4.84
N GLN A 488 25.58 -14.39 5.47
CA GLN A 488 24.57 -13.34 5.55
C GLN A 488 24.21 -12.74 4.18
N ILE A 489 25.19 -12.53 3.29
CA ILE A 489 24.92 -12.13 1.89
C ILE A 489 23.99 -13.14 1.24
N THR A 490 24.34 -14.43 1.37
CA THR A 490 23.57 -15.53 0.79
C THR A 490 22.16 -15.59 1.36
N ARG A 491 22.01 -15.46 2.67
CA ARG A 491 20.72 -15.44 3.37
C ARG A 491 19.81 -14.32 2.87
N VAL A 492 20.33 -13.10 2.75
CA VAL A 492 19.57 -11.93 2.27
C VAL A 492 19.09 -12.10 0.83
N LEU A 493 19.88 -12.74 -0.03
CA LEU A 493 19.46 -13.04 -1.41
C LEU A 493 18.43 -14.18 -1.43
N LEU A 494 18.71 -15.27 -0.72
CA LEU A 494 17.89 -16.48 -0.73
C LEU A 494 16.50 -16.25 -0.14
N GLU A 495 16.39 -15.57 1.00
CA GLU A 495 15.09 -15.31 1.64
C GLU A 495 14.12 -14.58 0.71
N ARG A 496 14.64 -13.77 -0.22
CA ARG A 496 13.88 -13.03 -1.24
C ARG A 496 13.53 -13.86 -2.45
N LEU A 497 14.15 -15.03 -2.65
CA LEU A 497 13.89 -15.94 -3.78
C LEU A 497 12.98 -17.11 -3.41
N ILE A 498 12.94 -17.51 -2.14
CA ILE A 498 12.09 -18.63 -1.66
C ILE A 498 10.61 -18.27 -1.53
N VAL A 499 10.26 -16.98 -1.70
CA VAL A 499 8.87 -16.51 -1.67
C VAL A 499 8.20 -16.65 -3.03
N HIS A 500 6.87 -16.48 -3.06
CA HIS A 500 6.11 -16.49 -4.30
C HIS A 500 6.54 -15.34 -5.23
N ARG A 501 6.47 -15.61 -6.54
CA ARG A 501 6.67 -14.59 -7.57
C ARG A 501 5.77 -13.37 -7.34
N PRO A 502 6.20 -12.16 -7.76
CA PRO A 502 7.38 -11.87 -8.58
C PRO A 502 8.68 -11.80 -7.79
N HIS A 503 9.81 -11.88 -8.51
CA HIS A 503 11.16 -11.68 -7.99
C HIS A 503 11.82 -10.51 -8.71
N PRO A 504 12.58 -9.62 -8.05
CA PRO A 504 13.29 -8.54 -8.74
C PRO A 504 14.35 -9.10 -9.71
N TRP A 505 14.47 -8.49 -10.89
CA TRP A 505 15.38 -8.97 -11.94
C TRP A 505 16.84 -9.00 -11.49
N GLY A 506 17.34 -7.91 -10.91
CA GLY A 506 18.71 -7.76 -10.46
C GLY A 506 19.04 -8.68 -9.29
N LEU A 507 18.05 -9.02 -8.47
CA LEU A 507 18.19 -10.02 -7.41
C LEU A 507 18.50 -11.40 -8.01
N LEU A 508 17.73 -11.82 -9.02
CA LEU A 508 17.97 -13.06 -9.75
C LEU A 508 19.34 -13.04 -10.41
N ILE A 509 19.68 -11.99 -11.16
CA ILE A 509 20.98 -11.85 -11.83
C ILE A 509 22.14 -11.98 -10.84
N THR A 510 22.07 -11.28 -9.71
CA THR A 510 23.13 -11.31 -8.69
C THR A 510 23.27 -12.71 -8.09
N PHE A 511 22.16 -13.38 -7.79
CA PHE A 511 22.20 -14.73 -7.23
C PHE A 511 22.70 -15.76 -8.25
N ILE A 512 22.26 -15.68 -9.50
CA ILE A 512 22.71 -16.54 -10.61
C ILE A 512 24.22 -16.39 -10.80
N GLU A 513 24.74 -15.16 -10.83
CA GLU A 513 26.17 -14.89 -10.97
C GLU A 513 26.97 -15.49 -9.80
N LEU A 514 26.48 -15.32 -8.57
CA LEU A 514 27.09 -15.86 -7.35
C LEU A 514 27.24 -17.39 -7.40
N ILE A 515 26.20 -18.11 -7.86
CA ILE A 515 26.20 -19.59 -7.85
C ILE A 515 26.85 -20.22 -9.10
N LYS A 516 26.92 -19.50 -10.22
CA LYS A 516 27.49 -20.03 -11.49
C LYS A 516 28.98 -19.73 -11.63
N ASN A 517 29.42 -18.55 -11.22
CA ASN A 517 30.79 -18.14 -11.46
C ASN A 517 31.73 -18.83 -10.46
N ARG A 518 32.61 -19.69 -10.98
CA ARG A 518 33.56 -20.48 -10.17
C ARG A 518 34.48 -19.61 -9.30
N ARG A 519 34.68 -18.34 -9.65
CA ARG A 519 35.46 -17.39 -8.85
C ARG A 519 34.97 -17.30 -7.40
N TYR A 520 33.67 -17.43 -7.16
CA TYR A 520 33.10 -17.29 -5.83
C TYR A 520 33.19 -18.58 -5.00
N GLY A 521 33.47 -19.74 -5.60
CA GLY A 521 33.52 -21.01 -4.85
C GLY A 521 32.24 -21.32 -4.07
N PHE A 522 31.08 -20.80 -4.49
CA PHE A 522 29.85 -20.78 -3.71
C PHE A 522 29.49 -22.15 -3.09
N TRP A 523 29.55 -23.19 -3.93
CA TRP A 523 29.20 -24.56 -3.53
C TRP A 523 30.23 -25.26 -2.66
N ASP A 524 31.38 -24.63 -2.39
CA ASP A 524 32.46 -25.19 -1.57
C ASP A 524 32.37 -24.72 -0.11
N HIS A 525 31.61 -23.65 0.17
CA HIS A 525 31.43 -23.14 1.53
C HIS A 525 30.64 -24.09 2.44
N ALA A 526 31.04 -24.15 3.71
CA ALA A 526 30.46 -25.04 4.70
C ALA A 526 28.98 -24.74 4.98
N PHE A 527 28.58 -23.47 4.99
CA PHE A 527 27.19 -23.06 5.25
C PHE A 527 26.20 -23.49 4.17
N VAL A 528 26.66 -23.82 2.96
CA VAL A 528 25.81 -24.36 1.88
C VAL A 528 25.52 -25.85 2.09
N LYS A 529 26.40 -26.56 2.80
CA LYS A 529 26.35 -28.00 3.07
C LYS A 529 26.06 -28.32 4.54
N CYS A 530 25.66 -27.32 5.34
CA CYS A 530 25.52 -27.47 6.79
C CYS A 530 24.40 -28.43 7.19
N ALA A 531 23.37 -28.56 6.35
CA ALA A 531 22.27 -29.49 6.51
C ALA A 531 21.71 -29.93 5.15
N PRO A 532 21.24 -31.19 5.00
CA PRO A 532 20.65 -31.68 3.75
C PRO A 532 19.47 -30.83 3.25
N GLU A 533 18.67 -30.26 4.16
CA GLU A 533 17.53 -29.42 3.84
C GLU A 533 17.96 -28.08 3.22
N VAL A 534 19.05 -27.51 3.73
CA VAL A 534 19.63 -26.26 3.22
C VAL A 534 20.23 -26.49 1.85
N GLU A 535 20.95 -27.59 1.65
CA GLU A 535 21.50 -27.95 0.34
C GLU A 535 20.38 -28.17 -0.69
N LYS A 536 19.32 -28.91 -0.33
CA LYS A 536 18.14 -29.10 -1.18
C LYS A 536 17.44 -27.79 -1.52
N LEU A 537 17.35 -26.85 -0.56
CA LEU A 537 16.78 -25.53 -0.80
C LEU A 537 17.58 -24.76 -1.86
N PHE A 538 18.92 -24.73 -1.73
CA PHE A 538 19.78 -24.11 -2.72
C PHE A 538 19.69 -24.79 -4.08
N GLN A 539 19.65 -26.12 -4.13
CA GLN A 539 19.46 -26.86 -5.38
C GLN A 539 18.11 -26.56 -6.02
N SER A 540 17.02 -26.44 -5.25
CA SER A 540 15.68 -26.12 -5.75
C SER A 540 15.61 -24.70 -6.32
N VAL A 541 16.18 -23.72 -5.61
CA VAL A 541 16.25 -22.33 -6.09
C VAL A 541 17.17 -22.24 -7.31
N ALA A 542 18.33 -22.89 -7.28
CA ALA A 542 19.25 -22.96 -8.42
C ALA A 542 18.59 -23.62 -9.63
N TYR A 543 17.85 -24.72 -9.45
CA TYR A 543 17.09 -25.38 -10.52
C TYR A 543 16.05 -24.43 -11.12
N THR A 544 15.28 -23.75 -10.27
CA THR A 544 14.31 -22.72 -10.70
C THR A 544 15.01 -21.57 -11.44
N CYS A 545 16.25 -21.26 -11.07
CA CYS A 545 17.04 -20.17 -11.64
C CYS A 545 17.96 -20.57 -12.80
N LEU A 546 18.14 -21.84 -13.12
CA LEU A 546 19.13 -22.31 -14.11
C LEU A 546 18.52 -23.24 -15.15
N GLY A 547 17.34 -23.79 -14.91
CA GLY A 547 16.60 -24.64 -15.86
C GLY A 547 17.25 -26.00 -16.16
N THR A 548 18.39 -26.34 -15.55
CA THR A 548 19.10 -27.62 -15.73
C THR A 548 19.74 -28.08 -14.42
N THR A 549 19.79 -29.40 -14.22
CA THR A 549 20.56 -30.06 -13.17
C THR A 549 22.02 -29.63 -13.30
N ILE A 550 22.63 -29.16 -12.20
CA ILE A 550 24.09 -29.01 -12.14
C ILE A 550 24.63 -30.44 -12.14
N ASP A 551 24.98 -30.97 -13.33
CA ASP A 551 25.65 -32.26 -13.46
C ASP A 551 27.02 -32.17 -12.80
N ARG A 552 27.09 -32.56 -11.54
CA ARG A 552 28.33 -32.94 -10.88
C ARG A 552 28.70 -34.34 -11.35
N GLN A 553 29.28 -34.45 -12.55
CA GLN A 553 30.14 -35.58 -12.93
C GLN A 553 30.78 -35.33 -14.30
N SER A 554 32.04 -34.91 -14.29
CA SER A 554 32.99 -35.17 -15.37
C SER A 554 34.14 -35.97 -14.79
N ASN A 555 34.00 -37.30 -14.81
CA ASN A 555 35.10 -38.25 -14.90
C ASN A 555 34.49 -39.59 -15.35
N GLY A 556 34.56 -39.85 -16.65
CA GLY A 556 34.07 -41.09 -17.27
C GLY A 556 33.46 -40.83 -18.64
N GLU A 557 34.11 -41.38 -19.66
CA GLU A 557 33.77 -41.34 -21.09
C GLU A 557 32.27 -41.50 -21.40
N ILE A 558 31.75 -40.68 -22.32
CA ILE A 558 30.42 -40.87 -22.89
C ILE A 558 30.57 -41.23 -24.37
N GLN A 559 30.38 -42.53 -24.66
CA GLN A 559 29.95 -43.01 -25.97
C GLN A 559 28.57 -42.46 -26.29
N THR A 560 28.43 -41.91 -27.49
CA THR A 560 27.17 -41.48 -28.10
C THR A 560 26.22 -42.66 -28.28
N ARG A 561 25.01 -42.57 -27.73
CA ARG A 561 23.82 -43.25 -28.26
C ARG A 561 22.69 -42.25 -28.39
N GLY A 562 22.31 -42.00 -29.63
CA GLY A 562 21.13 -41.22 -29.98
C GLY A 562 19.84 -41.94 -29.58
N ALA A 563 18.83 -41.16 -29.25
CA ALA A 563 17.45 -41.61 -29.18
C ALA A 563 16.63 -40.71 -30.12
N ASP A 564 16.27 -41.30 -31.25
CA ASP A 564 15.09 -40.97 -32.03
C ASP A 564 13.87 -40.82 -31.12
N LEU A 565 13.14 -39.72 -31.24
CA LEU A 565 11.70 -39.71 -31.00
C LEU A 565 11.02 -38.91 -32.11
N GLY A 566 10.31 -39.66 -32.94
CA GLY A 566 9.62 -39.22 -34.12
C GLY A 566 8.35 -38.43 -33.86
N ALA A 567 7.89 -37.86 -34.96
CA ALA A 567 6.65 -37.12 -35.14
C ALA A 567 5.38 -37.93 -34.77
N GLY A 568 4.40 -37.22 -34.24
CA GLY A 568 3.01 -37.67 -34.11
C GLY A 568 2.09 -36.46 -33.96
N ALA A 569 1.32 -36.18 -35.01
CA ALA A 569 0.36 -35.09 -35.13
C ALA A 569 -0.98 -35.37 -34.43
N GLY A 570 -1.81 -34.33 -34.26
CA GLY A 570 -3.28 -34.46 -34.31
C GLY A 570 -4.09 -33.84 -33.17
N ASP A 571 -4.70 -32.69 -33.47
CA ASP A 571 -6.05 -32.19 -33.10
C ASP A 571 -6.65 -32.41 -31.69
N ALA A 572 -6.86 -31.31 -30.97
CA ALA A 572 -8.18 -30.74 -30.63
C ALA A 572 -8.01 -29.38 -29.92
#